data_AF-A0A5C3NXI6-F1
#
_entry.id   AF-A0A5C3NXI6-F1
#
_cell.length_a   1.000
_cell.length_b   1.000
_cell.length_c   1.000
_cell.angle_alpha   90.00
_cell.angle_beta   90.00
_cell.angle_gamma   90.00
#
_symmetry.space_group_name_H-M   'P 1'
#
loop_
_entity.id
_entity.type
_entity.pdbx_description
1 polymer ?
#
loop_
_entity_poly.entity_id
_entity_poly.type
_entity_poly.pdbx_seq_one_letter_code
_entity_poly.pdbx_strand_id
1 'polypeptide(L)'
;MGSETTSCLQPNVAQRHLSSLPRVRQHAARRPEEEEPLHQQDAHDPSPCKKQDQLAGVLHALQERFSKEGASAATATVHEALSKSQLDNKARFRLYEHSIGFFLRHGEVMKASILYARMTREGFIPTVSLRAQMRIITVAEQAAPDEVVLDAIRQAIANNSFNEGTLLALLRILGDGMRASPDFLENIVHEFLKIQPHDYEIYPRTRKYIVKAYLRVGDREGASRWSSGRFVPPPPSRSDLPSPYITLLQDLAASDPQFAGYETALVGMQAEMPSLIPNLPFFNALLSHEVHRRNFSAVFAIYQRMMALRSSTVMPDGGTFSAVFRAIARLSALSRKRRRLRELRPPDSMPHPRAVYQDMLTCHAEQQTAPDPLVSPALTLPAIHTALNAFMGGHDYPAAFNAIRAFRTYSSHIGEPVRITYHVVVSGILERIKAELPQVPLEADQRRLWTFRFLGLDTLPRHRRASIPFNLEMLQRVLLMGTEPRLSLEFVDVPESDSHDEQADPRAAQAQDDYAKHGIPTPLEFVGAEPVPEAKAFAIAPLERILRRAILASIEDEVDPPYVRPVSAAIADAKAEMVPGG
;
A
#
# COMPACT_ATOMS: atom_id res chain seq x y z
N MET A 1 59.97 17.92 -51.98
CA MET A 1 59.76 16.53 -52.42
C MET A 1 58.39 16.14 -51.86
N GLY A 2 57.27 16.37 -52.54
CA GLY A 2 56.76 15.70 -53.76
C GLY A 2 55.78 14.61 -53.29
N SER A 3 54.53 14.45 -53.75
CA SER A 3 53.68 15.12 -54.75
C SER A 3 52.24 14.61 -54.54
N GLU A 4 51.27 15.41 -54.98
CA GLU A 4 49.82 15.18 -55.02
C GLU A 4 49.39 13.99 -55.91
N THR A 5 48.15 13.48 -55.75
CA THR A 5 47.13 13.50 -56.82
C THR A 5 45.74 12.95 -56.43
N THR A 6 44.75 13.63 -56.98
CA THR A 6 43.28 13.53 -57.07
C THR A 6 42.72 12.27 -57.76
N SER A 7 41.44 11.93 -57.51
CA SER A 7 40.41 11.82 -58.59
C SER A 7 38.99 11.49 -58.08
N CYS A 8 38.03 12.16 -58.71
CA CYS A 8 36.57 12.12 -58.62
C CYS A 8 35.93 10.81 -59.14
N LEU A 9 34.65 10.56 -58.80
CA LEU A 9 33.51 10.34 -59.74
C LEU A 9 32.18 9.99 -59.02
N GLN A 10 31.16 10.82 -59.26
CA GLN A 10 29.72 10.50 -59.31
C GLN A 10 29.30 10.58 -60.80
N PRO A 11 28.20 9.95 -61.33
CA PRO A 11 26.81 10.33 -61.01
C PRO A 11 25.64 9.32 -61.27
N ASN A 12 24.44 9.72 -60.79
CA ASN A 12 23.04 9.58 -61.27
C ASN A 12 22.56 8.49 -62.26
N VAL A 13 21.39 7.88 -61.94
CA VAL A 13 20.21 7.61 -62.82
C VAL A 13 18.95 7.48 -61.89
N ALA A 14 17.98 8.42 -61.88
CA ALA A 14 16.66 8.47 -62.57
C ALA A 14 15.74 7.22 -62.37
N GLN A 15 14.40 7.20 -62.32
CA GLN A 15 13.25 8.10 -62.11
C GLN A 15 11.97 7.21 -62.24
N ARG A 16 10.80 7.66 -61.73
CA ARG A 16 9.40 7.34 -62.21
C ARG A 16 8.79 5.96 -61.86
N HIS A 17 7.47 5.74 -61.66
CA HIS A 17 6.23 6.51 -61.83
C HIS A 17 5.08 5.99 -60.90
N LEU A 18 4.09 6.87 -60.67
CA LEU A 18 2.78 6.75 -60.00
C LEU A 18 1.76 5.82 -60.68
N SER A 19 0.60 5.66 -60.01
CA SER A 19 -0.79 5.37 -60.48
C SER A 19 -1.29 3.95 -60.13
N SER A 20 -2.55 3.64 -59.81
CA SER A 20 -3.81 4.37 -59.61
C SER A 20 -4.89 3.35 -59.15
N LEU A 21 -5.95 3.84 -58.51
CA LEU A 21 -7.19 3.12 -58.14
C LEU A 21 -7.90 2.41 -59.32
N PRO A 22 -8.91 1.56 -59.03
CA PRO A 22 -10.26 1.99 -59.40
C PRO A 22 -11.38 1.67 -58.38
N ARG A 23 -12.42 2.51 -58.47
CA ARG A 23 -13.80 2.41 -57.94
C ARG A 23 -14.67 1.52 -58.86
N VAL A 24 -15.96 1.38 -58.47
CA VAL A 24 -17.17 0.98 -59.25
C VAL A 24 -17.62 -0.46 -58.90
N ARG A 25 -18.88 -0.83 -58.57
CA ARG A 25 -20.23 -0.31 -58.87
C ARG A 25 -21.27 -0.80 -57.83
N GLN A 26 -22.35 -0.02 -57.70
CA GLN A 26 -23.63 -0.40 -57.07
C GLN A 26 -24.44 -1.34 -57.98
N HIS A 27 -25.25 -2.24 -57.39
CA HIS A 27 -26.55 -2.65 -57.95
C HIS A 27 -27.53 -2.98 -56.82
N ALA A 28 -28.77 -2.56 -57.03
CA ALA A 28 -29.90 -2.67 -56.13
C ALA A 28 -30.91 -3.75 -56.58
N ALA A 29 -31.81 -4.09 -55.64
CA ALA A 29 -33.17 -4.63 -55.78
C ALA A 29 -33.36 -6.16 -55.89
N ARG A 30 -34.02 -6.76 -54.87
CA ARG A 30 -35.43 -7.25 -54.90
C ARG A 30 -35.80 -8.01 -53.59
N ARG A 31 -36.97 -7.69 -53.04
CA ARG A 31 -37.82 -8.49 -52.11
C ARG A 31 -38.89 -9.25 -52.96
N PRO A 32 -39.82 -10.08 -52.43
CA PRO A 32 -39.98 -10.74 -51.11
C PRO A 32 -40.31 -12.27 -51.24
N GLU A 33 -40.51 -12.97 -50.12
CA GLU A 33 -41.43 -14.10 -49.84
C GLU A 33 -41.00 -14.68 -48.46
N GLU A 34 -41.66 -14.38 -47.34
CA GLU A 34 -42.83 -15.07 -46.74
C GLU A 34 -42.66 -16.59 -46.61
N GLU A 35 -42.20 -17.05 -45.42
CA GLU A 35 -42.52 -18.37 -44.86
C GLU A 35 -42.44 -18.32 -43.32
N GLU A 36 -43.31 -19.12 -42.68
CA GLU A 36 -43.84 -19.06 -41.31
C GLU A 36 -42.89 -19.39 -40.15
N PRO A 37 -43.25 -19.03 -38.88
CA PRO A 37 -42.35 -19.09 -37.74
C PRO A 37 -42.37 -20.46 -37.03
N LEU A 38 -41.23 -21.13 -36.97
CA LEU A 38 -40.97 -22.18 -35.99
C LEU A 38 -40.58 -21.55 -34.65
N HIS A 39 -41.31 -21.91 -33.59
CA HIS A 39 -40.95 -21.64 -32.19
C HIS A 39 -39.54 -22.13 -31.88
N GLN A 40 -38.56 -21.22 -31.94
CA GLN A 40 -37.31 -21.34 -31.20
C GLN A 40 -37.54 -20.76 -29.81
N GLN A 41 -37.56 -21.63 -28.80
CA GLN A 41 -37.29 -21.23 -27.44
C GLN A 41 -35.86 -20.69 -27.42
N ASP A 42 -35.71 -19.38 -27.44
CA ASP A 42 -34.46 -18.70 -27.13
C ASP A 42 -34.08 -19.07 -25.70
N ALA A 43 -33.27 -20.12 -25.56
CA ALA A 43 -32.44 -20.30 -24.40
C ALA A 43 -31.54 -19.07 -24.33
N HIS A 44 -31.93 -18.10 -23.50
CA HIS A 44 -31.12 -16.94 -23.16
C HIS A 44 -29.75 -17.44 -22.70
N ASP A 45 -28.80 -17.41 -23.62
CA ASP A 45 -27.41 -17.71 -23.32
C ASP A 45 -26.97 -16.65 -22.30
N PRO A 46 -26.63 -17.04 -21.07
CA PRO A 46 -26.39 -16.08 -20.01
C PRO A 46 -25.28 -15.13 -20.43
N SER A 47 -25.62 -13.84 -20.42
CA SER A 47 -24.77 -12.73 -20.86
C SER A 47 -23.33 -12.90 -20.33
N PRO A 48 -22.29 -12.67 -21.16
CA PRO A 48 -20.90 -13.00 -20.84
C PRO A 48 -20.37 -12.40 -19.52
N CYS A 49 -21.00 -11.35 -18.98
CA CYS A 49 -20.69 -10.81 -17.65
C CYS A 49 -20.92 -11.83 -16.53
N LYS A 50 -22.07 -12.55 -16.54
CA LYS A 50 -22.41 -13.49 -15.45
C LYS A 50 -21.40 -14.65 -15.33
N LYS A 51 -20.75 -15.04 -16.44
CA LYS A 51 -19.76 -16.12 -16.47
C LYS A 51 -18.41 -15.67 -15.88
N GLN A 52 -18.01 -14.40 -16.03
CA GLN A 52 -16.80 -13.87 -15.40
C GLN A 52 -16.95 -13.76 -13.87
N ASP A 53 -18.14 -13.37 -13.42
CA ASP A 53 -18.45 -13.25 -11.99
C ASP A 53 -18.37 -14.61 -11.27
N GLN A 54 -18.76 -15.69 -11.95
CA GLN A 54 -18.63 -17.05 -11.40
C GLN A 54 -17.18 -17.47 -11.18
N LEU A 55 -16.27 -17.18 -12.11
CA LEU A 55 -14.84 -17.49 -11.94
C LEU A 55 -14.26 -16.69 -10.76
N ALA A 56 -14.58 -15.40 -10.66
CA ALA A 56 -14.13 -14.55 -9.55
C ALA A 56 -14.64 -15.08 -8.21
N GLY A 57 -15.91 -15.49 -8.13
CA GLY A 57 -16.50 -16.11 -6.94
C GLY A 57 -15.78 -17.40 -6.50
N VAL A 58 -15.45 -18.28 -7.45
CA VAL A 58 -14.71 -19.52 -7.15
C VAL A 58 -13.28 -19.22 -6.66
N LEU A 59 -12.60 -18.24 -7.27
CA LEU A 59 -11.24 -17.84 -6.84
C LEU A 59 -11.25 -17.21 -5.44
N HIS A 60 -12.26 -16.40 -5.13
CA HIS A 60 -12.46 -15.87 -3.78
C HIS A 60 -12.71 -16.99 -2.77
N ALA A 61 -13.61 -17.93 -3.10
CA ALA A 61 -13.90 -19.09 -2.25
C ALA A 61 -12.67 -19.98 -2.03
N LEU A 62 -11.82 -20.17 -3.06
CA LEU A 62 -10.54 -20.86 -2.94
C LEU A 62 -9.65 -20.21 -1.88
N GLN A 63 -9.46 -18.89 -1.95
CA GLN A 63 -8.60 -18.15 -1.02
C GLN A 63 -9.16 -18.16 0.41
N GLU A 64 -10.47 -17.99 0.54
CA GLU A 64 -11.17 -18.01 1.83
C GLU A 64 -11.07 -19.38 2.50
N ARG A 65 -11.40 -20.46 1.77
CA ARG A 65 -11.31 -21.85 2.25
C ARG A 65 -9.89 -22.23 2.61
N PHE A 66 -8.91 -21.82 1.79
CA PHE A 66 -7.50 -22.06 2.09
C PHE A 66 -7.09 -21.45 3.44
N SER A 67 -7.54 -20.23 3.71
CA SER A 67 -7.21 -19.50 4.94
C SER A 67 -7.92 -20.06 6.18
N LYS A 68 -9.16 -20.55 6.04
CA LYS A 68 -9.99 -21.04 7.15
C LYS A 68 -9.79 -22.52 7.46
N GLU A 69 -9.78 -23.34 6.43
CA GLU A 69 -9.89 -24.81 6.52
C GLU A 69 -8.65 -25.53 5.98
N GLY A 70 -7.70 -24.77 5.42
CA GLY A 70 -6.46 -25.29 4.88
C GLY A 70 -6.56 -25.78 3.43
N ALA A 71 -5.44 -26.30 2.96
CA ALA A 71 -5.23 -26.55 1.55
C ALA A 71 -6.09 -27.69 0.97
N SER A 72 -6.46 -28.70 1.77
CA SER A 72 -7.30 -29.81 1.30
C SER A 72 -8.74 -29.38 0.99
N ALA A 73 -9.33 -28.51 1.83
CA ALA A 73 -10.65 -27.95 1.60
C ALA A 73 -10.66 -27.06 0.35
N ALA A 74 -9.64 -26.22 0.20
CA ALA A 74 -9.43 -25.38 -0.98
C ALA A 74 -9.34 -26.22 -2.27
N THR A 75 -8.61 -27.34 -2.25
CA THR A 75 -8.54 -28.28 -3.38
C THR A 75 -9.90 -28.89 -3.68
N ALA A 76 -10.66 -29.32 -2.67
CA ALA A 76 -12.01 -29.86 -2.85
C ALA A 76 -12.95 -28.84 -3.54
N THR A 77 -12.89 -27.57 -3.14
CA THR A 77 -13.66 -26.48 -3.78
C THR A 77 -13.31 -26.34 -5.27
N VAL A 78 -12.02 -26.40 -5.63
CA VAL A 78 -11.59 -26.35 -7.04
C VAL A 78 -12.08 -27.56 -7.81
N HIS A 79 -11.94 -28.78 -7.26
CA HIS A 79 -12.43 -29.99 -7.92
C HIS A 79 -13.95 -29.97 -8.10
N GLU A 80 -14.71 -29.48 -7.12
CA GLU A 80 -16.15 -29.32 -7.21
C GLU A 80 -16.53 -28.34 -8.32
N ALA A 81 -15.88 -27.17 -8.36
CA ALA A 81 -16.10 -26.16 -9.40
C ALA A 81 -15.76 -26.70 -10.80
N LEU A 82 -14.65 -27.45 -10.94
CA LEU A 82 -14.25 -28.09 -12.19
C LEU A 82 -15.16 -29.27 -12.59
N SER A 83 -15.89 -29.87 -11.66
CA SER A 83 -16.84 -30.95 -11.97
C SER A 83 -18.23 -30.42 -12.34
N LYS A 84 -18.56 -29.17 -11.96
CA LYS A 84 -19.81 -28.51 -12.37
C LYS A 84 -19.74 -28.14 -13.86
N SER A 85 -20.79 -28.52 -14.61
CA SER A 85 -20.89 -28.34 -16.07
C SER A 85 -21.11 -26.89 -16.54
N GLN A 86 -21.18 -25.93 -15.62
CA GLN A 86 -21.56 -24.54 -15.90
C GLN A 86 -20.39 -23.66 -16.35
N LEU A 87 -19.14 -24.10 -16.15
CA LEU A 87 -17.96 -23.36 -16.58
C LEU A 87 -17.62 -23.65 -18.04
N ASP A 88 -17.48 -22.60 -18.84
CA ASP A 88 -16.97 -22.72 -20.21
C ASP A 88 -15.51 -23.19 -20.23
N ASN A 89 -15.05 -23.74 -21.36
CA ASN A 89 -13.69 -24.27 -21.49
C ASN A 89 -12.62 -23.20 -21.16
N LYS A 90 -12.90 -21.93 -21.45
CA LYS A 90 -11.99 -20.80 -21.18
C LYS A 90 -11.89 -20.50 -19.67
N ALA A 91 -13.00 -20.47 -18.94
CA ALA A 91 -12.99 -20.30 -17.48
C ALA A 91 -12.38 -21.52 -16.78
N ARG A 92 -12.67 -22.74 -17.25
CA ARG A 92 -12.03 -23.96 -16.74
C ARG A 92 -10.50 -23.90 -16.88
N PHE A 93 -10.01 -23.54 -18.06
CA PHE A 93 -8.58 -23.35 -18.30
C PHE A 93 -7.96 -22.32 -17.34
N ARG A 94 -8.61 -21.15 -17.20
CA ARG A 94 -8.15 -20.09 -16.28
C ARG A 94 -8.18 -20.54 -14.82
N LEU A 95 -9.20 -21.30 -14.42
CA LEU A 95 -9.32 -21.86 -13.08
C LEU A 95 -8.19 -22.85 -12.80
N TYR A 96 -7.84 -23.72 -13.75
CA TYR A 96 -6.67 -24.61 -13.64
C TYR A 96 -5.39 -23.81 -13.44
N GLU A 97 -5.07 -22.91 -14.37
CA GLU A 97 -3.83 -22.11 -14.31
C GLU A 97 -3.72 -21.33 -13.00
N HIS A 98 -4.81 -20.66 -12.59
CA HIS A 98 -4.81 -19.86 -11.38
C HIS A 98 -4.69 -20.73 -10.12
N SER A 99 -5.40 -21.85 -10.05
CA SER A 99 -5.38 -22.74 -8.89
C SER A 99 -4.02 -23.42 -8.75
N ILE A 100 -3.42 -23.90 -9.85
CA ILE A 100 -2.07 -24.48 -9.84
C ILE A 100 -1.07 -23.43 -9.36
N GLY A 101 -1.07 -22.24 -9.95
CA GLY A 101 -0.21 -21.14 -9.50
C GLY A 101 -0.46 -20.74 -8.04
N PHE A 102 -1.71 -20.79 -7.57
CA PHE A 102 -2.07 -20.52 -6.17
C PHE A 102 -1.48 -21.56 -5.22
N PHE A 103 -1.63 -22.85 -5.49
CA PHE A 103 -1.08 -23.92 -4.65
C PHE A 103 0.46 -23.90 -4.65
N LEU A 104 1.08 -23.67 -5.80
CA LEU A 104 2.54 -23.52 -5.90
C LEU A 104 3.07 -22.37 -5.03
N ARG A 105 2.40 -21.20 -5.04
CA ARG A 105 2.79 -20.05 -4.19
C ARG A 105 2.71 -20.33 -2.69
N HIS A 106 1.92 -21.31 -2.28
CA HIS A 106 1.78 -21.70 -0.87
C HIS A 106 2.57 -22.97 -0.52
N GLY A 107 3.43 -23.46 -1.41
CA GLY A 107 4.24 -24.66 -1.17
C GLY A 107 3.46 -25.98 -1.26
N GLU A 108 2.22 -25.96 -1.77
CA GLU A 108 1.34 -27.13 -1.89
C GLU A 108 1.58 -27.87 -3.20
N VAL A 109 2.81 -28.37 -3.37
CA VAL A 109 3.30 -28.92 -4.64
C VAL A 109 2.48 -30.12 -5.12
N MET A 110 2.14 -31.05 -4.23
CA MET A 110 1.36 -32.25 -4.58
C MET A 110 -0.02 -31.90 -5.16
N LYS A 111 -0.72 -30.92 -4.58
CA LYS A 111 -2.04 -30.48 -5.06
C LYS A 111 -1.94 -29.80 -6.43
N ALA A 112 -0.90 -29.00 -6.62
CA ALA A 112 -0.59 -28.40 -7.92
C ALA A 112 -0.32 -29.48 -8.99
N SER A 113 0.48 -30.50 -8.66
CA SER A 113 0.77 -31.65 -9.55
C SER A 113 -0.49 -32.44 -9.92
N ILE A 114 -1.38 -32.70 -8.97
CA ILE A 114 -2.66 -33.38 -9.23
C ILE A 114 -3.54 -32.59 -10.20
N LEU A 115 -3.68 -31.28 -9.97
CA LEU A 115 -4.47 -30.40 -10.84
C LEU A 115 -3.84 -30.26 -12.23
N TYR A 116 -2.51 -30.15 -12.31
CA TYR A 116 -1.79 -30.11 -13.58
C TYR A 116 -1.98 -31.41 -14.38
N ALA A 117 -1.87 -32.58 -13.74
CA ALA A 117 -2.13 -33.86 -14.38
C ALA A 117 -3.59 -34.04 -14.80
N ARG A 118 -4.54 -33.42 -14.10
CA ARG A 118 -5.96 -33.42 -14.51
C ARG A 118 -6.17 -32.49 -15.72
N MET A 119 -5.59 -31.29 -15.68
CA MET A 119 -5.64 -30.31 -16.77
C MET A 119 -5.15 -30.91 -18.08
N THR A 120 -4.01 -31.60 -18.07
CA THR A 120 -3.45 -32.24 -19.27
C THR A 120 -4.28 -33.43 -19.75
N ARG A 121 -4.85 -34.23 -18.83
CA ARG A 121 -5.77 -35.34 -19.16
C ARG A 121 -7.08 -34.86 -19.80
N GLU A 122 -7.58 -33.70 -19.40
CA GLU A 122 -8.76 -33.05 -20.01
C GLU A 122 -8.43 -32.39 -21.37
N GLY A 123 -7.19 -32.50 -21.88
CA GLY A 123 -6.78 -32.01 -23.19
C GLY A 123 -6.39 -30.53 -23.22
N PHE A 124 -6.33 -29.86 -22.06
CA PHE A 124 -5.85 -28.48 -21.99
C PHE A 124 -4.32 -28.42 -22.10
N ILE A 125 -3.82 -27.47 -22.89
CA ILE A 125 -2.38 -27.23 -23.07
C ILE A 125 -1.94 -26.13 -22.10
N PRO A 126 -1.15 -26.43 -21.05
CA PRO A 126 -0.73 -25.41 -20.09
C PRO A 126 0.22 -24.38 -20.71
N THR A 127 0.25 -23.17 -20.14
CA THR A 127 1.19 -22.13 -20.56
C THR A 127 2.64 -22.60 -20.45
N VAL A 128 3.52 -22.07 -21.31
CA VAL A 128 4.95 -22.43 -21.34
C VAL A 128 5.60 -22.25 -19.96
N SER A 129 5.27 -21.14 -19.27
CA SER A 129 5.74 -20.86 -17.91
C SER A 129 5.31 -21.95 -16.92
N LEU A 130 4.03 -22.35 -16.92
CA LEU A 130 3.53 -23.38 -16.02
C LEU A 130 4.14 -24.75 -16.32
N ARG A 131 4.30 -25.11 -17.61
CA ARG A 131 4.98 -26.35 -18.02
C ARG A 131 6.43 -26.38 -17.53
N ALA A 132 7.15 -25.27 -17.65
CA ALA A 132 8.52 -25.16 -17.20
C ALA A 132 8.62 -25.30 -15.67
N GLN A 133 7.77 -24.59 -14.91
CA GLN A 133 7.70 -24.71 -13.45
C GLN A 133 7.42 -26.15 -13.01
N MET A 134 6.40 -26.78 -13.58
CA MET A 134 6.05 -28.16 -13.23
C MET A 134 7.15 -29.16 -13.59
N ARG A 135 7.87 -28.95 -14.70
CA ARG A 135 9.03 -29.77 -15.06
C ARG A 135 10.15 -29.64 -14.03
N ILE A 136 10.52 -28.42 -13.64
CA ILE A 136 11.57 -28.18 -12.63
C ILE A 136 11.19 -28.83 -11.30
N ILE A 137 9.93 -28.64 -10.87
CA ILE A 137 9.39 -29.26 -9.66
C ILE A 137 9.48 -30.78 -9.72
N THR A 138 9.05 -31.38 -10.83
CA THR A 138 9.07 -32.85 -10.99
C THR A 138 10.50 -33.39 -10.90
N VAL A 139 11.47 -32.69 -11.49
CA VAL A 139 12.89 -33.07 -11.40
C VAL A 139 13.42 -32.91 -9.97
N ALA A 140 13.06 -31.81 -9.29
CA ALA A 140 13.46 -31.57 -7.91
C ALA A 140 12.83 -32.57 -6.93
N GLU A 141 11.58 -32.98 -7.14
CA GLU A 141 10.87 -33.96 -6.28
C GLU A 141 11.49 -35.36 -6.37
N GLN A 142 12.14 -35.68 -7.50
CA GLN A 142 12.87 -36.93 -7.68
C GLN A 142 14.20 -36.98 -6.92
N ALA A 143 14.47 -35.99 -6.05
CA ALA A 143 15.75 -35.82 -5.36
C ALA A 143 16.94 -35.87 -6.33
N ALA A 144 16.73 -35.34 -7.54
CA ALA A 144 17.80 -35.21 -8.52
C ALA A 144 18.91 -34.30 -7.95
N PRO A 145 20.17 -34.55 -8.30
CA PRO A 145 21.27 -33.68 -7.88
C PRO A 145 21.05 -32.26 -8.42
N ASP A 146 21.52 -31.26 -7.66
CA ASP A 146 21.35 -29.83 -7.94
C ASP A 146 21.68 -29.45 -9.40
N GLU A 147 22.71 -30.04 -9.99
CA GLU A 147 23.09 -29.81 -11.39
C GLU A 147 21.99 -30.18 -12.40
N VAL A 148 21.27 -31.28 -12.17
CA VAL A 148 20.19 -31.72 -13.06
C VAL A 148 18.98 -30.79 -12.93
N VAL A 149 18.71 -30.29 -11.72
CA VAL A 149 17.68 -29.29 -11.48
C VAL A 149 18.08 -27.96 -12.14
N LEU A 150 19.34 -27.53 -12.02
CA LEU A 150 19.86 -26.33 -12.67
C LEU A 150 19.79 -26.43 -14.19
N ASP A 151 20.07 -27.59 -14.80
CA ASP A 151 19.93 -27.79 -16.23
C ASP A 151 18.47 -27.65 -16.70
N ALA A 152 17.51 -28.17 -15.92
CA ALA A 152 16.09 -27.97 -16.20
C ALA A 152 15.71 -26.48 -16.10
N ILE A 153 16.30 -25.75 -15.15
CA ILE A 153 16.10 -24.31 -14.97
C ILE A 153 16.73 -23.51 -16.12
N ARG A 154 17.96 -23.84 -16.55
CA ARG A 154 18.63 -23.22 -17.71
C ARG A 154 17.76 -23.35 -18.96
N GLN A 155 17.19 -24.53 -19.20
CA GLN A 155 16.24 -24.76 -20.31
C GLN A 155 14.96 -23.94 -20.15
N ALA A 156 14.48 -23.72 -18.93
CA ALA A 156 13.31 -22.88 -18.68
C ALA A 156 13.62 -21.40 -18.95
N ILE A 157 14.75 -20.89 -18.46
CA ILE A 157 15.19 -19.49 -18.60
C ILE A 157 15.45 -19.14 -20.07
N ALA A 158 15.94 -20.10 -20.87
CA ALA A 158 16.13 -19.90 -22.30
C ALA A 158 14.83 -19.57 -23.06
N ASN A 159 13.65 -19.75 -22.46
CA ASN A 159 12.39 -19.33 -23.06
C ASN A 159 12.11 -17.85 -22.77
N ASN A 160 11.84 -17.05 -23.81
CA ASN A 160 11.52 -15.62 -23.70
C ASN A 160 10.29 -15.28 -22.81
N SER A 161 9.46 -16.27 -22.48
CA SER A 161 8.32 -16.10 -21.56
C SER A 161 8.71 -16.19 -20.08
N PHE A 162 9.95 -16.59 -19.77
CA PHE A 162 10.46 -16.71 -18.42
C PHE A 162 10.99 -15.36 -17.93
N ASN A 163 10.15 -14.61 -17.21
CA ASN A 163 10.51 -13.32 -16.63
C ASN A 163 10.90 -13.44 -15.14
N GLU A 164 11.37 -12.34 -14.55
CA GLU A 164 11.77 -12.32 -13.13
C GLU A 164 10.60 -12.61 -12.16
N GLY A 165 9.35 -12.35 -12.58
CA GLY A 165 8.18 -12.75 -11.80
C GLY A 165 8.05 -14.27 -11.70
N THR A 166 8.29 -14.98 -12.80
CA THR A 166 8.36 -16.44 -12.86
C THR A 166 9.54 -16.97 -12.05
N LEU A 167 10.69 -16.30 -12.11
CA LEU A 167 11.87 -16.61 -11.28
C LEU A 167 11.53 -16.52 -9.78
N LEU A 168 10.94 -15.41 -9.32
CA LEU A 168 10.58 -15.22 -7.93
C LEU A 168 9.57 -16.28 -7.46
N ALA A 169 8.60 -16.64 -8.30
CA ALA A 169 7.67 -17.72 -8.00
C ALA A 169 8.40 -19.05 -7.84
N LEU A 170 9.34 -19.36 -8.73
CA LEU A 170 10.17 -20.56 -8.66
C LEU A 170 11.04 -20.59 -7.39
N LEU A 171 11.71 -19.49 -7.04
CA LEU A 171 12.52 -19.38 -5.82
C LEU A 171 11.69 -19.60 -4.55
N ARG A 172 10.44 -19.16 -4.54
CA ARG A 172 9.48 -19.43 -3.45
C ARG A 172 9.12 -20.90 -3.37
N ILE A 173 8.81 -21.52 -4.50
CA ILE A 173 8.46 -22.95 -4.53
C ILE A 173 9.63 -23.79 -4.01
N LEU A 174 10.84 -23.53 -4.50
CA LEU A 174 12.04 -24.27 -4.10
C LEU A 174 12.45 -23.97 -2.66
N GLY A 175 12.46 -22.70 -2.25
CA GLY A 175 12.91 -22.29 -0.91
C GLY A 175 11.87 -22.52 0.19
N ASP A 176 10.62 -22.09 0.01
CA ASP A 176 9.58 -22.27 1.02
C ASP A 176 8.97 -23.68 0.98
N GLY A 177 8.72 -24.21 -0.23
CA GLY A 177 8.06 -25.51 -0.42
C GLY A 177 9.01 -26.69 -0.25
N MET A 178 10.15 -26.66 -0.94
CA MET A 178 11.11 -27.78 -0.97
C MET A 178 12.30 -27.61 -0.03
N ARG A 179 12.40 -26.47 0.68
CA ARG A 179 13.49 -26.14 1.60
C ARG A 179 14.88 -26.21 0.95
N ALA A 180 14.99 -25.80 -0.31
CA ALA A 180 16.27 -25.70 -1.00
C ALA A 180 17.25 -24.77 -0.28
N SER A 181 18.54 -25.07 -0.37
CA SER A 181 19.59 -24.28 0.29
C SER A 181 19.66 -22.86 -0.30
N PRO A 182 20.00 -21.84 0.50
CA PRO A 182 20.18 -20.47 0.02
C PRO A 182 21.22 -20.36 -1.10
N ASP A 183 22.31 -21.13 -1.02
CA ASP A 183 23.36 -21.18 -2.06
C ASP A 183 22.80 -21.67 -3.40
N PHE A 184 21.94 -22.69 -3.38
CA PHE A 184 21.28 -23.19 -4.58
C PHE A 184 20.32 -22.15 -5.17
N LEU A 185 19.56 -21.44 -4.32
CA LEU A 185 18.71 -20.33 -4.76
C LEU A 185 19.52 -19.19 -5.39
N GLU A 186 20.69 -18.88 -4.84
CA GLU A 186 21.62 -17.91 -5.41
C GLU A 186 22.14 -18.37 -6.78
N ASN A 187 22.54 -19.63 -6.92
CA ASN A 187 22.99 -20.20 -8.21
C ASN A 187 21.92 -20.07 -9.31
N ILE A 188 20.65 -20.32 -8.97
CA ILE A 188 19.54 -20.13 -9.91
C ILE A 188 19.47 -18.68 -10.41
N VAL A 189 19.67 -17.72 -9.52
CA VAL A 189 19.60 -16.29 -9.87
C VAL A 189 20.80 -15.87 -10.70
N HIS A 190 21.99 -16.43 -10.42
CA HIS A 190 23.16 -16.26 -11.27
C HIS A 190 22.93 -16.81 -12.69
N GLU A 191 22.33 -18.00 -12.82
CA GLU A 191 21.97 -18.55 -14.14
C GLU A 191 20.96 -17.66 -14.89
N PHE A 192 20.01 -17.05 -14.18
CA PHE A 192 19.10 -16.08 -14.78
C PHE A 192 19.82 -14.82 -15.26
N LEU A 193 20.69 -14.24 -14.43
CA LEU A 193 21.46 -13.03 -14.76
C LEU A 193 22.40 -13.22 -15.95
N LYS A 194 22.95 -14.41 -16.16
CA LYS A 194 23.82 -14.72 -17.31
C LYS A 194 23.16 -14.49 -18.67
N ILE A 195 21.83 -14.64 -18.74
CA ILE A 195 21.05 -14.51 -19.98
C ILE A 195 20.49 -13.09 -20.15
N GLN A 196 20.48 -12.28 -19.08
CA GLN A 196 19.98 -10.91 -19.12
C GLN A 196 21.03 -9.92 -19.66
N PRO A 197 20.59 -8.74 -20.15
CA PRO A 197 21.50 -7.63 -20.46
C PRO A 197 22.43 -7.28 -19.29
N HIS A 198 23.64 -6.81 -19.59
CA HIS A 198 24.66 -6.51 -18.57
C HIS A 198 24.25 -5.41 -17.57
N ASP A 199 23.30 -4.56 -17.94
CA ASP A 199 22.71 -3.49 -17.14
C ASP A 199 21.43 -3.91 -16.40
N TYR A 200 21.05 -5.19 -16.48
CA TYR A 200 19.83 -5.68 -15.86
C TYR A 200 19.96 -5.74 -14.33
N GLU A 201 19.13 -4.97 -13.64
CA GLU A 201 19.02 -5.02 -12.18
C GLU A 201 17.86 -5.91 -11.73
N ILE A 202 18.16 -6.85 -10.83
CA ILE A 202 17.14 -7.69 -10.17
C ILE A 202 16.20 -6.81 -9.35
N TYR A 203 14.88 -7.03 -9.47
CA TYR A 203 13.91 -6.30 -8.69
C TYR A 203 14.13 -6.47 -7.17
N PRO A 204 13.91 -5.40 -6.38
CA PRO A 204 14.08 -5.42 -4.93
C PRO A 204 13.31 -6.53 -4.22
N ARG A 205 12.15 -6.94 -4.76
CA ARG A 205 11.32 -8.03 -4.22
C ARG A 205 12.02 -9.40 -4.26
N THR A 206 12.79 -9.68 -5.30
CA THR A 206 13.49 -10.96 -5.49
C THR A 206 14.73 -10.98 -4.61
N ARG A 207 15.47 -9.87 -4.59
CA ARG A 207 16.56 -9.63 -3.64
C ARG A 207 16.13 -9.83 -2.18
N LYS A 208 15.03 -9.19 -1.77
CA LYS A 208 14.47 -9.32 -0.41
C LYS A 208 14.12 -10.76 -0.06
N TYR A 209 13.63 -11.54 -1.02
CA TYR A 209 13.32 -12.95 -0.79
C TYR A 209 14.59 -13.77 -0.53
N ILE A 210 15.66 -13.55 -1.30
CA ILE A 210 16.93 -14.27 -1.12
C ILE A 210 17.59 -13.90 0.21
N VAL A 211 17.60 -12.62 0.58
CA VAL A 211 18.03 -12.16 1.91
C VAL A 211 17.26 -12.90 3.01
N LYS A 212 15.93 -12.99 2.89
CA LYS A 212 15.10 -13.74 3.84
C LYS A 212 15.46 -15.22 3.88
N ALA A 213 15.79 -15.85 2.74
CA ALA A 213 16.19 -17.25 2.69
C ALA A 213 17.50 -17.50 3.46
N TYR A 214 18.51 -16.65 3.25
CA TYR A 214 19.77 -16.70 4.00
C TYR A 214 19.58 -16.49 5.51
N LEU A 215 18.78 -15.47 5.89
CA LEU A 215 18.49 -15.18 7.28
C LEU A 215 17.80 -16.35 8.00
N ARG A 216 16.94 -17.13 7.32
CA ARG A 216 16.28 -18.30 7.92
C ARG A 216 17.25 -19.42 8.28
N VAL A 217 18.32 -19.58 7.51
CA VAL A 217 19.37 -20.58 7.76
C VAL A 217 20.41 -20.05 8.75
N GLY A 218 20.35 -18.76 9.10
CA GLY A 218 21.27 -18.11 10.01
C GLY A 218 22.56 -17.62 9.34
N ASP A 219 22.67 -17.70 8.01
CA ASP A 219 23.81 -17.18 7.26
C ASP A 219 23.65 -15.67 7.02
N ARG A 220 24.30 -14.91 7.88
CA ARG A 220 24.26 -13.44 7.90
C ARG A 220 25.15 -12.82 6.83
N GLU A 221 26.22 -13.50 6.45
CA GLU A 221 27.15 -13.00 5.43
C GLU A 221 26.50 -13.06 4.05
N GLY A 222 25.82 -14.17 3.73
CA GLY A 222 25.01 -14.29 2.52
C GLY A 222 23.88 -13.25 2.47
N ALA A 223 23.17 -13.04 3.58
CA ALA A 223 22.13 -12.01 3.67
C ALA A 223 22.68 -10.59 3.44
N SER A 224 23.81 -10.25 4.08
CA SER A 224 24.46 -8.94 3.93
C SER A 224 24.97 -8.70 2.50
N ARG A 225 25.49 -9.75 1.86
CA ARG A 225 25.94 -9.68 0.45
C ARG A 225 24.79 -9.26 -0.46
N TRP A 226 23.65 -9.94 -0.34
CA TRP A 226 22.46 -9.64 -1.13
C TRP A 226 21.80 -8.30 -0.77
N SER A 227 21.90 -7.83 0.48
CA SER A 227 21.33 -6.53 0.88
C SER A 227 22.17 -5.33 0.42
N SER A 228 23.49 -5.48 0.31
CA SER A 228 24.43 -4.40 -0.02
C SER A 228 24.27 -3.82 -1.44
N GLY A 229 23.45 -4.45 -2.28
CA GLY A 229 23.09 -3.96 -3.61
C GLY A 229 24.23 -3.97 -4.65
N ARG A 230 25.44 -4.37 -4.27
CA ARG A 230 26.57 -4.57 -5.19
C ARG A 230 26.68 -6.05 -5.51
N PHE A 231 26.13 -6.44 -6.66
CA PHE A 231 26.28 -7.79 -7.21
C PHE A 231 27.61 -7.97 -7.98
N VAL A 232 28.59 -7.11 -7.72
CA VAL A 232 29.95 -7.16 -8.27
C VAL A 232 30.85 -7.83 -7.22
N PRO A 233 31.66 -8.85 -7.57
CA PRO A 233 32.57 -9.49 -6.61
C PRO A 233 33.50 -8.42 -6.00
N PRO A 234 33.62 -8.36 -4.67
CA PRO A 234 34.17 -7.17 -4.02
C PRO A 234 35.70 -7.10 -4.19
N PRO A 235 36.26 -5.98 -4.71
CA PRO A 235 37.62 -5.59 -4.39
C PRO A 235 37.68 -5.07 -2.94
N PRO A 236 38.84 -5.17 -2.26
CA PRO A 236 38.95 -4.82 -0.86
C PRO A 236 38.83 -3.30 -0.65
N SER A 237 38.17 -2.95 0.45
CA SER A 237 38.16 -1.65 1.16
C SER A 237 37.25 -0.52 0.64
N ARG A 238 36.28 -0.12 1.49
CA ARG A 238 36.32 1.13 2.28
C ARG A 238 35.25 1.14 3.37
N SER A 239 35.64 1.67 4.52
CA SER A 239 35.05 1.55 5.84
C SER A 239 33.95 2.58 6.15
N ASP A 240 32.81 2.47 5.48
CA ASP A 240 31.56 3.14 5.90
C ASP A 240 30.42 2.12 6.04
N LEU A 241 30.77 0.88 6.38
CA LEU A 241 29.77 -0.15 6.65
C LEU A 241 29.12 0.16 7.99
N PRO A 242 27.77 0.20 8.08
CA PRO A 242 27.09 0.26 9.36
C PRO A 242 27.62 -0.87 10.23
N SER A 243 28.02 -0.51 11.46
CA SER A 243 28.54 -1.47 12.43
C SER A 243 27.62 -2.70 12.45
N PRO A 244 28.14 -3.94 12.36
CA PRO A 244 27.32 -5.16 12.25
C PRO A 244 26.29 -5.28 13.38
N TYR A 245 26.55 -4.64 14.52
CA TYR A 245 25.64 -4.54 15.65
C TYR A 245 24.39 -3.69 15.37
N ILE A 246 24.48 -2.65 14.54
CA ILE A 246 23.32 -1.82 14.17
C ILE A 246 22.35 -2.64 13.32
N THR A 247 22.87 -3.38 12.33
CA THR A 247 22.07 -4.30 11.52
C THR A 247 21.44 -5.37 12.40
N LEU A 248 22.21 -5.95 13.33
CA LEU A 248 21.69 -6.90 14.32
C LEU A 248 20.54 -6.31 15.15
N LEU A 249 20.68 -5.09 15.67
CA LEU A 249 19.64 -4.44 16.47
C LEU A 249 18.39 -4.12 15.63
N GLN A 250 18.56 -3.71 14.38
CA GLN A 250 17.44 -3.48 13.46
C GLN A 250 16.68 -4.79 13.16
N ASP A 251 17.41 -5.88 12.91
CA ASP A 251 16.84 -7.19 12.64
C ASP A 251 16.15 -7.77 13.87
N LEU A 252 16.76 -7.65 15.06
CA LEU A 252 16.14 -8.08 16.32
C LEU A 252 14.87 -7.27 16.61
N ALA A 253 14.90 -5.95 16.41
CA ALA A 253 13.73 -5.09 16.57
C ALA A 253 12.59 -5.43 15.59
N ALA A 254 12.92 -5.94 14.40
CA ALA A 254 11.95 -6.35 13.39
C ALA A 254 11.41 -7.78 13.61
N SER A 255 12.22 -8.68 14.18
CA SER A 255 11.92 -10.12 14.27
C SER A 255 11.06 -10.49 15.48
N ASP A 256 11.39 -9.99 16.67
CA ASP A 256 10.64 -10.27 17.89
C ASP A 256 10.81 -9.14 18.94
N PRO A 257 9.73 -8.41 19.28
CA PRO A 257 9.76 -7.35 20.29
C PRO A 257 10.08 -7.81 21.71
N GLN A 258 9.78 -9.07 22.05
CA GLN A 258 9.92 -9.60 23.41
C GLN A 258 11.26 -10.30 23.63
N PHE A 259 12.12 -10.31 22.62
CA PHE A 259 13.33 -11.11 22.64
C PHE A 259 14.34 -10.59 23.67
N ALA A 260 14.59 -11.38 24.71
CA ALA A 260 15.63 -11.12 25.71
C ALA A 260 17.03 -10.90 25.10
N GLY A 261 17.26 -11.42 23.89
CA GLY A 261 18.51 -11.21 23.16
C GLY A 261 18.79 -9.77 22.77
N TYR A 262 17.81 -8.86 22.77
CA TYR A 262 18.05 -7.43 22.51
C TYR A 262 18.87 -6.79 23.62
N GLU A 263 18.53 -7.07 24.88
CA GLU A 263 19.27 -6.57 26.05
C GLU A 263 20.67 -7.20 26.12
N THR A 264 20.79 -8.50 25.86
CA THR A 264 22.09 -9.18 25.77
C THR A 264 22.97 -8.59 24.67
N ALA A 265 22.39 -8.24 23.51
CA ALA A 265 23.12 -7.61 22.41
C ALA A 265 23.63 -6.22 22.79
N LEU A 266 22.84 -5.41 23.51
CA LEU A 266 23.27 -4.11 24.00
C LEU A 266 24.40 -4.22 25.04
N VAL A 267 24.28 -5.15 25.99
CA VAL A 267 25.32 -5.40 27.01
C VAL A 267 26.61 -5.90 26.35
N GLY A 268 26.50 -6.84 25.40
CA GLY A 268 27.65 -7.32 24.63
C GLY A 268 28.32 -6.21 23.84
N MET A 269 27.53 -5.38 23.16
CA MET A 269 28.04 -4.23 22.40
C MET A 269 28.74 -3.20 23.29
N GLN A 270 28.22 -2.94 24.49
CA GLN A 270 28.84 -2.04 25.47
C GLN A 270 30.16 -2.62 26.02
N ALA A 271 30.22 -3.94 26.24
CA ALA A 271 31.41 -4.61 26.73
C ALA A 271 32.52 -4.69 25.67
N GLU A 272 32.17 -4.97 24.42
CA GLU A 272 33.12 -5.12 23.32
C GLU A 272 33.60 -3.79 22.75
N MET A 273 32.73 -2.76 22.76
CA MET A 273 33.03 -1.43 22.21
C MET A 273 32.62 -0.32 23.19
N PRO A 274 33.38 -0.11 24.28
CA PRO A 274 33.06 0.91 25.28
C PRO A 274 33.10 2.35 24.71
N SER A 275 33.77 2.57 23.57
CA SER A 275 33.85 3.86 22.88
C SER A 275 32.87 3.99 21.70
N LEU A 276 31.85 3.14 21.59
CA LEU A 276 30.86 3.23 20.53
C LEU A 276 30.10 4.56 20.65
N ILE A 277 30.20 5.41 19.61
CA ILE A 277 29.43 6.64 19.50
C ILE A 277 28.07 6.28 18.87
N PRO A 278 26.94 6.42 19.60
CA PRO A 278 25.63 6.15 19.04
C PRO A 278 25.33 7.06 17.84
N ASN A 279 24.91 6.46 16.72
CA ASN A 279 24.48 7.20 15.53
C ASN A 279 22.95 7.12 15.36
N LEU A 280 22.39 7.87 14.40
CA LEU A 280 20.95 7.88 14.12
C LEU A 280 20.35 6.47 13.89
N PRO A 281 20.92 5.58 13.06
CA PRO A 281 20.41 4.22 12.89
C PRO A 281 20.29 3.42 14.19
N PHE A 282 21.25 3.57 15.11
CA PHE A 282 21.21 2.92 16.43
C PHE A 282 20.01 3.42 17.25
N PHE A 283 19.80 4.73 17.32
CA PHE A 283 18.65 5.29 18.04
C PHE A 283 17.31 4.89 17.39
N ASN A 284 17.23 4.86 16.06
CA ASN A 284 16.02 4.43 15.36
C ASN A 284 15.69 2.94 15.60
N ALA A 285 16.71 2.09 15.72
CA ALA A 285 16.54 0.69 16.11
C ALA A 285 16.00 0.57 17.55
N LEU A 286 16.57 1.33 18.49
CA LEU A 286 16.10 1.39 19.88
C LEU A 286 14.67 1.90 20.00
N LEU A 287 14.34 3.02 19.36
CA LEU A 287 12.98 3.58 19.34
C LEU A 287 11.99 2.57 18.77
N SER A 288 12.35 1.91 17.67
CA SER A 288 11.51 0.87 17.07
C SER A 288 11.27 -0.27 18.05
N HIS A 289 12.31 -0.79 18.70
CA HIS A 289 12.19 -1.84 19.70
C HIS A 289 11.26 -1.45 20.87
N GLU A 290 11.50 -0.28 21.48
CA GLU A 290 10.71 0.20 22.64
C GLU A 290 9.25 0.50 22.27
N VAL A 291 8.98 1.00 21.06
CA VAL A 291 7.62 1.19 20.54
C VAL A 291 6.87 -0.13 20.40
N HIS A 292 7.55 -1.21 19.98
CA HIS A 292 6.93 -2.53 19.90
C HIS A 292 6.71 -3.16 21.29
N ARG A 293 7.64 -2.97 22.23
CA ARG A 293 7.46 -3.35 23.66
C ARG A 293 6.40 -2.54 24.39
N ARG A 294 5.89 -1.45 23.79
CA ARG A 294 4.97 -0.48 24.39
C ARG A 294 5.55 0.22 25.62
N ASN A 295 6.88 0.28 25.73
CA ASN A 295 7.56 1.03 26.78
C ASN A 295 7.71 2.49 26.36
N PHE A 296 6.57 3.20 26.33
CA PHE A 296 6.52 4.56 25.79
C PHE A 296 7.34 5.56 26.61
N SER A 297 7.56 5.31 27.90
CA SER A 297 8.43 6.15 28.72
C SER A 297 9.87 6.15 28.20
N ALA A 298 10.41 4.98 27.84
CA ALA A 298 11.73 4.86 27.24
C ALA A 298 11.78 5.51 25.85
N VAL A 299 10.75 5.33 25.02
CA VAL A 299 10.66 5.99 23.70
C VAL A 299 10.81 7.51 23.83
N PHE A 300 10.09 8.14 24.76
CA PHE A 300 10.15 9.59 24.93
C PHE A 300 11.46 10.05 25.57
N ALA A 301 12.04 9.28 26.49
CA ALA A 301 13.35 9.58 27.04
C ALA A 301 14.46 9.51 25.98
N ILE A 302 14.44 8.49 25.11
CA ILE A 302 15.36 8.35 23.98
C ILE A 302 15.20 9.54 23.03
N TYR A 303 13.97 9.89 22.67
CA TYR A 303 13.71 11.02 21.80
C TYR A 303 14.20 12.36 22.39
N GLN A 304 13.90 12.65 23.66
CA GLN A 304 14.42 13.84 24.33
C GLN A 304 15.95 13.88 24.35
N ARG A 305 16.59 12.71 24.56
CA ARG A 305 18.05 12.59 24.51
C ARG A 305 18.61 12.85 23.12
N MET A 306 17.96 12.37 22.06
CA MET A 306 18.35 12.66 20.68
C MET A 306 18.23 14.15 20.37
N MET A 307 17.13 14.79 20.77
CA MET A 307 16.93 16.23 20.61
C MET A 307 17.99 17.04 21.36
N ALA A 308 18.40 16.60 22.56
CA ALA A 308 19.47 17.24 23.32
C ALA A 308 20.88 17.03 22.74
N LEU A 309 21.12 15.90 22.06
CA LEU A 309 22.40 15.55 21.42
C LEU A 309 22.42 15.85 19.91
N ARG A 310 21.51 16.71 19.45
CA ARG A 310 21.30 16.99 18.04
C ARG A 310 22.61 17.44 17.39
N SER A 311 23.06 16.63 16.43
CA SER A 311 24.29 16.81 15.67
C SER A 311 24.10 16.20 14.29
N SER A 312 25.03 16.40 13.35
CA SER A 312 24.92 15.84 11.99
C SER A 312 24.79 14.31 11.97
N THR A 313 25.26 13.60 12.99
CA THR A 313 25.24 12.12 13.07
C THR A 313 24.03 11.54 13.82
N VAL A 314 23.36 12.37 14.63
CA VAL A 314 22.22 11.97 15.51
C VAL A 314 20.94 12.76 15.18
N MET A 315 20.97 13.58 14.14
CA MET A 315 19.82 14.39 13.72
C MET A 315 18.59 13.50 13.46
N PRO A 316 17.46 13.71 14.17
CA PRO A 316 16.24 12.96 13.94
C PRO A 316 15.79 12.99 12.47
N ASP A 317 15.35 11.84 11.98
CA ASP A 317 14.80 11.68 10.64
C ASP A 317 13.30 11.33 10.67
N GLY A 318 12.70 11.18 9.50
CA GLY A 318 11.30 10.82 9.37
C GLY A 318 10.98 9.46 10.00
N GLY A 319 11.96 8.55 10.10
CA GLY A 319 11.83 7.30 10.85
C GLY A 319 11.69 7.55 12.35
N THR A 320 12.55 8.41 12.92
CA THR A 320 12.48 8.87 14.31
C THR A 320 11.13 9.49 14.62
N PHE A 321 10.71 10.49 13.83
CA PHE A 321 9.43 11.18 14.04
C PHE A 321 8.24 10.24 13.88
N SER A 322 8.28 9.33 12.90
CA SER A 322 7.24 8.31 12.72
C SER A 322 7.08 7.40 13.94
N ALA A 323 8.19 6.99 14.57
CA ALA A 323 8.17 6.16 15.76
C ALA A 323 7.56 6.90 16.96
N VAL A 324 7.95 8.17 17.16
CA VAL A 324 7.44 9.01 18.24
C VAL A 324 5.96 9.33 18.06
N PHE A 325 5.53 9.77 16.87
CA PHE A 325 4.11 10.00 16.59
C PHE A 325 3.27 8.74 16.72
N ARG A 326 3.80 7.58 16.32
CA ARG A 326 3.11 6.29 16.53
C ARG A 326 2.95 5.95 18.01
N ALA A 327 3.96 6.22 18.84
CA ALA A 327 3.85 6.06 20.29
C ALA A 327 2.77 6.97 20.88
N ILE A 328 2.77 8.25 20.49
CA ILE A 328 1.76 9.23 20.91
C ILE A 328 0.36 8.80 20.46
N ALA A 329 0.19 8.47 19.18
CA ALA A 329 -1.10 8.04 18.63
C ALA A 329 -1.66 6.82 19.36
N ARG A 330 -0.82 5.84 19.71
CA ARG A 330 -1.23 4.67 20.50
C ARG A 330 -1.70 5.07 21.89
N LEU A 331 -1.03 5.99 22.57
CA LEU A 331 -1.45 6.49 23.88
C LEU A 331 -2.75 7.32 23.82
N SER A 332 -2.92 8.10 22.75
CA SER A 332 -4.13 8.89 22.50
C SER A 332 -5.34 8.01 22.18
N ALA A 333 -5.17 7.01 21.31
CA ALA A 333 -6.23 6.13 20.82
C ALA A 333 -6.70 5.06 21.83
N LEU A 334 -5.98 4.85 22.94
CA LEU A 334 -6.44 3.99 24.02
C LEU A 334 -7.75 4.56 24.57
N SER A 335 -8.85 3.95 24.10
CA SER A 335 -10.24 4.26 24.43
C SER A 335 -10.39 4.70 25.88
N ARG A 336 -11.26 5.68 26.13
CA ARG A 336 -11.66 6.11 27.49
C ARG A 336 -11.93 4.91 28.41
N LYS A 337 -12.43 3.79 27.86
CA LYS A 337 -12.62 2.52 28.61
C LYS A 337 -11.32 1.90 29.12
N ARG A 338 -10.24 1.87 28.33
CA ARG A 338 -8.93 1.36 28.78
C ARG A 338 -8.19 2.35 29.70
N ARG A 339 -8.38 3.65 29.52
CA ARG A 339 -7.89 4.64 30.50
C ARG A 339 -8.49 4.41 31.89
N ARG A 340 -9.77 4.00 31.97
CA ARG A 340 -10.41 3.62 33.24
C ARG A 340 -9.78 2.38 33.89
N LEU A 341 -9.19 1.48 33.11
CA LEU A 341 -8.52 0.28 33.62
C LEU A 341 -7.10 0.53 34.17
N ARG A 342 -6.61 1.78 34.19
CA ARG A 342 -5.30 2.21 34.75
C ARG A 342 -4.05 1.55 34.14
N GLU A 343 -4.17 0.62 33.20
CA GLU A 343 -3.02 -0.14 32.68
C GLU A 343 -2.01 0.72 31.92
N LEU A 344 -2.42 1.87 31.36
CA LEU A 344 -1.57 2.71 30.52
C LEU A 344 -1.87 4.19 30.74
N ARG A 345 -1.29 4.78 31.80
CA ARG A 345 -1.25 6.23 32.00
C ARG A 345 -0.21 6.84 31.05
N PRO A 346 -0.50 7.95 30.35
CA PRO A 346 0.52 8.67 29.60
C PRO A 346 1.71 9.02 30.51
N PRO A 347 2.95 8.69 30.12
CA PRO A 347 4.13 9.07 30.89
C PRO A 347 4.22 10.60 31.02
N ASP A 348 4.71 11.10 32.16
CA ASP A 348 4.87 12.55 32.38
C ASP A 348 5.88 13.18 31.41
N SER A 349 6.77 12.37 30.83
CA SER A 349 7.75 12.78 29.81
C SER A 349 7.19 12.84 28.38
N MET A 350 5.90 12.52 28.18
CA MET A 350 5.30 12.49 26.84
C MET A 350 5.32 13.90 26.20
N PRO A 351 6.05 14.10 25.09
CA PRO A 351 6.07 15.39 24.42
C PRO A 351 4.71 15.67 23.77
N HIS A 352 4.34 16.95 23.71
CA HIS A 352 3.12 17.37 23.03
C HIS A 352 3.24 17.10 21.51
N PRO A 353 2.21 16.56 20.83
CA PRO A 353 2.29 16.26 19.39
C PRO A 353 2.68 17.46 18.52
N ARG A 354 2.20 18.66 18.88
CA ARG A 354 2.54 19.91 18.16
C ARG A 354 4.03 20.26 18.31
N ALA A 355 4.62 20.04 19.48
CA ALA A 355 6.04 20.28 19.72
C ALA A 355 6.91 19.30 18.92
N VAL A 356 6.55 18.02 18.86
CA VAL A 356 7.25 17.03 18.01
C VAL A 356 7.19 17.41 16.53
N TYR A 357 6.05 17.98 16.08
CA TYR A 357 5.91 18.46 14.71
C TYR A 357 6.77 19.71 14.44
N GLN A 358 6.84 20.62 15.41
CA GLN A 358 7.74 21.77 15.36
C GLN A 358 9.21 21.35 15.29
N ASP A 359 9.61 20.36 16.10
CA ASP A 359 10.95 19.78 16.06
C ASP A 359 11.26 19.16 14.70
N MET A 360 10.29 18.48 14.08
CA MET A 360 10.41 17.93 12.72
C MET A 360 10.63 19.01 11.68
N LEU A 361 9.87 20.11 11.72
CA LEU A 361 10.06 21.25 10.82
C LEU A 361 11.38 21.98 11.07
N THR A 362 11.84 22.03 12.33
CA THR A 362 13.13 22.62 12.68
C THR A 362 14.29 21.78 12.13
N CYS A 363 14.23 20.46 12.27
CA CYS A 363 15.23 19.54 11.70
C CYS A 363 15.22 19.62 10.16
N HIS A 364 14.04 19.75 9.55
CA HIS A 364 13.90 19.97 8.11
C HIS A 364 14.60 21.26 7.65
N ALA A 365 14.36 22.39 8.34
CA ALA A 365 14.98 23.67 8.01
C ALA A 365 16.52 23.62 8.15
N GLU A 366 17.03 22.98 9.19
CA GLU A 366 18.48 22.79 9.40
C GLU A 366 19.10 21.96 8.27
N GLN A 367 18.44 20.86 7.86
CA GLN A 367 18.91 20.00 6.77
C GLN A 367 18.89 20.68 5.40
N GLN A 368 17.95 21.59 5.16
CA GLN A 368 17.87 22.33 3.90
C GLN A 368 19.02 23.33 3.71
N THR A 369 19.74 23.71 4.77
CA THR A 369 20.93 24.57 4.62
C THR A 369 22.15 23.83 4.07
N ALA A 370 22.09 22.50 3.94
CA ALA A 370 23.16 21.70 3.39
C ALA A 370 23.26 21.83 1.84
N PRO A 371 24.47 21.70 1.26
CA PRO A 371 24.72 22.00 -0.16
C PRO A 371 24.04 21.06 -1.18
N ASP A 372 23.35 20.00 -0.75
CA ASP A 372 22.65 19.06 -1.65
C ASP A 372 21.21 18.77 -1.16
N PRO A 373 20.24 19.66 -1.43
CA PRO A 373 18.93 19.66 -0.77
C PRO A 373 17.86 18.79 -1.49
N LEU A 374 18.24 17.70 -2.15
CA LEU A 374 17.30 16.99 -3.03
C LEU A 374 16.07 16.43 -2.28
N VAL A 375 16.23 15.90 -1.06
CA VAL A 375 15.11 15.40 -0.23
C VAL A 375 15.44 15.59 1.25
N SER A 376 14.51 16.13 2.03
CA SER A 376 14.68 16.21 3.48
C SER A 376 14.46 14.85 4.15
N PRO A 377 15.44 14.32 4.88
CA PRO A 377 15.25 13.06 5.60
C PRO A 377 14.31 13.20 6.79
N ALA A 378 14.16 14.39 7.40
CA ALA A 378 13.20 14.62 8.49
C ALA A 378 11.73 14.64 8.00
N LEU A 379 11.47 15.30 6.86
CA LEU A 379 10.12 15.55 6.37
C LEU A 379 9.71 14.54 5.29
N THR A 380 9.32 13.34 5.73
CA THR A 380 8.90 12.26 4.83
C THR A 380 7.39 12.03 4.85
N LEU A 381 6.84 11.47 3.76
CA LEU A 381 5.41 11.14 3.67
C LEU A 381 4.91 10.23 4.82
N PRO A 382 5.63 9.15 5.21
CA PRO A 382 5.23 8.34 6.37
C PRO A 382 5.23 9.10 7.70
N ALA A 383 6.17 10.03 7.90
CA ALA A 383 6.21 10.87 9.10
C ALA A 383 4.99 11.80 9.17
N ILE A 384 4.60 12.40 8.04
CA ILE A 384 3.39 13.22 7.96
C ILE A 384 2.12 12.39 8.20
N HIS A 385 2.02 11.19 7.62
CA HIS A 385 0.87 10.31 7.86
C HIS A 385 0.76 9.86 9.33
N THR A 386 1.88 9.56 9.98
CA THR A 386 1.88 9.20 11.40
C THR A 386 1.59 10.40 12.31
N ALA A 387 2.07 11.60 11.97
CA ALA A 387 1.70 12.85 12.64
C ALA A 387 0.20 13.14 12.53
N LEU A 388 -0.36 13.02 11.32
CA LEU A 388 -1.80 13.16 11.10
C LEU A 388 -2.61 12.17 11.94
N ASN A 389 -2.21 10.89 11.98
CA ASN A 389 -2.85 9.91 12.86
C ASN A 389 -2.80 10.32 14.34
N ALA A 390 -1.68 10.87 14.81
CA ALA A 390 -1.54 11.34 16.18
C ALA A 390 -2.48 12.53 16.48
N PHE A 391 -2.56 13.52 15.58
CA PHE A 391 -3.46 14.66 15.72
C PHE A 391 -4.93 14.25 15.66
N MET A 392 -5.31 13.42 14.70
CA MET A 392 -6.69 12.94 14.55
C MET A 392 -7.13 12.08 15.74
N GLY A 393 -6.24 11.23 16.25
CA GLY A 393 -6.48 10.43 17.47
C GLY A 393 -6.56 11.25 18.75
N GLY A 394 -5.89 12.42 18.79
CA GLY A 394 -6.03 13.42 19.84
C GLY A 394 -7.20 14.40 19.64
N HIS A 395 -7.92 14.30 18.52
CA HIS A 395 -8.95 15.25 18.08
C HIS A 395 -8.45 16.70 17.93
N ASP A 396 -7.15 16.88 17.66
CA ASP A 396 -6.53 18.17 17.41
C ASP A 396 -6.63 18.53 15.92
N TYR A 397 -7.85 18.85 15.48
CA TYR A 397 -8.12 19.19 14.08
C TYR A 397 -7.36 20.43 13.57
N PRO A 398 -7.13 21.49 14.37
CA PRO A 398 -6.29 22.60 13.94
C PRO A 398 -4.85 22.18 13.61
N ALA A 399 -4.25 21.30 14.40
CA ALA A 399 -2.92 20.77 14.11
C ALA A 399 -2.91 19.86 12.88
N ALA A 400 -3.90 18.97 12.75
CA ALA A 400 -4.09 18.16 11.55
C ALA A 400 -4.24 19.04 10.29
N PHE A 401 -4.94 20.17 10.38
CA PHE A 401 -5.09 21.11 9.26
C PHE A 401 -3.74 21.70 8.82
N ASN A 402 -2.91 22.13 9.77
CA ASN A 402 -1.56 22.62 9.47
C ASN A 402 -0.66 21.51 8.90
N ALA A 403 -0.78 20.27 9.39
CA ALA A 403 -0.04 19.13 8.86
C ALA A 403 -0.47 18.77 7.42
N ILE A 404 -1.75 18.88 7.06
CA ILE A 404 -2.21 18.70 5.67
C ILE A 404 -1.68 19.82 4.76
N ARG A 405 -1.58 21.06 5.25
CA ARG A 405 -1.01 22.16 4.48
C ARG A 405 0.45 21.94 4.10
N ALA A 406 1.18 21.09 4.82
CA ALA A 406 2.55 20.71 4.48
C ALA A 406 2.67 20.13 3.06
N PHE A 407 1.65 19.40 2.56
CA PHE A 407 1.65 18.89 1.18
C PHE A 407 1.68 20.01 0.13
N ARG A 408 1.12 21.18 0.44
CA ARG A 408 1.18 22.37 -0.43
C ARG A 408 2.49 23.14 -0.25
N THR A 409 2.95 23.29 0.99
CA THR A 409 4.14 24.08 1.31
C THR A 409 5.44 23.37 0.95
N TYR A 410 5.49 22.04 1.08
CA TYR A 410 6.68 21.21 0.89
C TYR A 410 6.43 20.10 -0.15
N SER A 411 5.73 20.43 -1.23
CA SER A 411 5.33 19.47 -2.29
C SER A 411 6.53 18.77 -2.93
N SER A 412 7.68 19.45 -3.02
CA SER A 412 8.93 18.88 -3.54
C SER A 412 9.50 17.73 -2.69
N HIS A 413 9.20 17.70 -1.39
CA HIS A 413 9.76 16.72 -0.46
C HIS A 413 8.76 15.63 -0.08
N ILE A 414 7.48 16.01 0.11
CA ILE A 414 6.43 15.09 0.55
C ILE A 414 5.73 14.42 -0.65
N GLY A 415 5.65 15.12 -1.78
CA GLY A 415 4.80 14.77 -2.91
C GLY A 415 3.35 15.23 -2.72
N GLU A 416 2.47 14.74 -3.58
CA GLU A 416 1.03 15.04 -3.53
C GLU A 416 0.28 14.09 -2.58
N PRO A 417 -0.89 14.47 -2.03
CA PRO A 417 -1.67 13.57 -1.20
C PRO A 417 -2.12 12.34 -1.98
N VAL A 418 -1.90 11.17 -1.41
CA VAL A 418 -2.37 9.88 -1.94
C VAL A 418 -3.62 9.41 -1.20
N ARG A 419 -4.24 8.31 -1.64
CA ARG A 419 -5.40 7.70 -0.99
C ARG A 419 -5.21 7.49 0.52
N ILE A 420 -4.00 7.09 0.94
CA ILE A 420 -3.68 6.87 2.35
C ILE A 420 -3.82 8.16 3.17
N THR A 421 -3.49 9.33 2.61
CA THR A 421 -3.67 10.62 3.29
C THR A 421 -5.15 10.86 3.61
N TYR A 422 -6.03 10.61 2.63
CA TYR A 422 -7.48 10.68 2.83
C TYR A 422 -7.97 9.68 3.88
N HIS A 423 -7.49 8.44 3.80
CA HIS A 423 -7.86 7.40 4.75
C HIS A 423 -7.53 7.78 6.19
N VAL A 424 -6.34 8.31 6.47
CA VAL A 424 -5.95 8.73 7.83
C VAL A 424 -6.92 9.77 8.41
N VAL A 425 -7.26 10.79 7.62
CA VAL A 425 -8.10 11.91 8.09
C VAL A 425 -9.57 11.49 8.22
N VAL A 426 -10.12 10.89 7.19
CA VAL A 426 -11.54 10.52 7.15
C VAL A 426 -11.83 9.37 8.13
N SER A 427 -10.95 8.37 8.24
CA SER A 427 -11.14 7.30 9.22
C SER A 427 -11.05 7.82 10.66
N GLY A 428 -10.18 8.79 10.96
CA GLY A 428 -10.14 9.42 12.29
C GLY A 428 -11.44 10.16 12.64
N ILE A 429 -12.09 10.80 11.66
CA ILE A 429 -13.41 11.43 11.82
C ILE A 429 -14.49 10.37 12.03
N LEU A 430 -14.52 9.34 11.18
CA LEU A 430 -15.49 8.26 11.25
C LEU A 430 -15.39 7.46 12.57
N GLU A 431 -14.19 7.23 13.09
CA GLU A 431 -13.98 6.58 14.39
C GLU A 431 -14.60 7.39 15.52
N ARG A 432 -14.46 8.73 15.51
CA ARG A 432 -15.11 9.60 16.50
C ARG A 432 -16.63 9.60 16.35
N ILE A 433 -17.15 9.68 15.13
CA ILE A 433 -18.59 9.56 14.85
C ILE A 433 -19.11 8.23 15.39
N LYS A 434 -18.44 7.11 15.09
CA LYS A 434 -18.83 5.79 15.58
C LYS A 434 -18.90 5.71 17.10
N ALA A 435 -18.00 6.40 17.79
CA ALA A 435 -17.94 6.40 19.26
C ALA A 435 -19.00 7.30 19.91
N GLU A 436 -19.32 8.45 19.33
CA GLU A 436 -20.24 9.45 19.91
C GLU A 436 -21.67 9.33 19.39
N LEU A 437 -21.90 8.84 18.16
CA LEU A 437 -23.23 8.75 17.55
C LEU A 437 -24.24 7.96 18.41
N PRO A 438 -23.91 6.81 19.02
CA PRO A 438 -24.83 6.10 19.93
C PRO A 438 -25.18 6.87 21.21
N GLN A 439 -24.42 7.91 21.56
CA GLN A 439 -24.64 8.73 22.75
C GLN A 439 -25.61 9.88 22.49
N VAL A 440 -25.81 10.26 21.21
CA VAL A 440 -26.72 11.35 20.80
C VAL A 440 -28.14 11.22 21.36
N PRO A 441 -28.82 10.05 21.30
CA PRO A 441 -30.16 9.94 21.88
C PRO A 441 -30.17 9.88 23.42
N LEU A 442 -29.01 9.65 24.06
CA LEU A 442 -28.89 9.50 25.52
C LEU A 442 -28.56 10.82 26.23
N GLU A 443 -27.89 11.74 25.54
CA GLU A 443 -27.45 13.02 26.11
C GLU A 443 -28.60 14.04 26.15
N ALA A 444 -28.82 14.66 27.31
CA ALA A 444 -29.86 15.68 27.48
C ALA A 444 -29.57 16.94 26.65
N ASP A 445 -28.30 17.34 26.59
CA ASP A 445 -27.82 18.46 25.79
C ASP A 445 -27.00 17.95 24.59
N GLN A 446 -27.72 17.56 23.54
CA GLN A 446 -27.14 17.00 22.31
C GLN A 446 -26.13 17.96 21.64
N ARG A 447 -26.27 19.28 21.84
CA ARG A 447 -25.38 20.28 21.22
C ARG A 447 -23.95 20.19 21.74
N ARG A 448 -23.73 19.65 22.94
CA ARG A 448 -22.38 19.42 23.48
C ARG A 448 -21.61 18.36 22.69
N LEU A 449 -22.30 17.37 22.13
CA LEU A 449 -21.65 16.31 21.37
C LEU A 449 -21.09 16.86 20.06
N TRP A 450 -19.80 16.62 19.84
CA TRP A 450 -19.11 17.07 18.64
C TRP A 450 -19.72 16.44 17.39
N THR A 451 -20.05 15.14 17.43
CA THR A 451 -20.67 14.43 16.29
C THR A 451 -22.03 15.02 15.91
N PHE A 452 -22.82 15.48 16.90
CA PHE A 452 -24.11 16.12 16.64
C PHE A 452 -23.95 17.42 15.85
N ARG A 453 -22.99 18.27 16.25
CA ARG A 453 -22.65 19.52 15.57
C ARG A 453 -21.99 19.28 14.21
N PHE A 454 -21.01 18.38 14.15
CA PHE A 454 -20.26 18.06 12.93
C PHE A 454 -21.17 17.57 11.81
N LEU A 455 -22.12 16.68 12.13
CA LEU A 455 -23.07 16.16 11.16
C LEU A 455 -24.22 17.12 10.86
N GLY A 456 -24.41 18.19 11.62
CA GLY A 456 -25.52 19.14 11.43
C GLY A 456 -26.88 18.57 11.83
N LEU A 457 -26.93 17.75 12.88
CA LEU A 457 -28.18 17.07 13.27
C LEU A 457 -29.23 18.01 13.87
N ASP A 458 -28.85 19.24 14.18
CA ASP A 458 -29.72 20.28 14.68
C ASP A 458 -30.75 20.74 13.64
N THR A 459 -30.37 20.76 12.36
CA THR A 459 -31.26 21.14 11.26
C THR A 459 -32.29 20.06 10.92
N LEU A 460 -32.04 18.81 11.31
CA LEU A 460 -32.95 17.69 11.05
C LEU A 460 -34.13 17.65 12.03
N PRO A 461 -35.30 17.13 11.61
CA PRO A 461 -36.40 16.79 12.52
C PRO A 461 -35.99 15.75 13.57
N ARG A 462 -36.50 15.87 14.81
CA ARG A 462 -36.12 15.00 15.95
C ARG A 462 -36.18 13.50 15.66
N HIS A 463 -37.17 13.05 14.89
CA HIS A 463 -37.35 11.63 14.57
C HIS A 463 -36.25 11.07 13.66
N ARG A 464 -35.62 11.91 12.81
CA ARG A 464 -34.52 11.48 11.92
C ARG A 464 -33.16 11.50 12.62
N ARG A 465 -33.00 12.31 13.67
CA ARG A 465 -31.72 12.45 14.39
C ARG A 465 -31.23 11.14 14.99
N ALA A 466 -32.16 10.32 15.49
CA ALA A 466 -31.85 9.04 16.15
C ALA A 466 -31.67 7.88 15.15
N SER A 467 -32.06 8.05 13.89
CA SER A 467 -32.14 6.96 12.91
C SER A 467 -31.01 6.97 11.88
N ILE A 468 -29.96 7.76 12.08
CA ILE A 468 -28.88 7.86 11.09
C ILE A 468 -28.00 6.60 11.17
N PRO A 469 -27.95 5.77 10.12
CA PRO A 469 -27.13 4.57 10.13
C PRO A 469 -25.64 4.93 10.04
N PHE A 470 -24.81 4.12 10.69
CA PHE A 470 -23.35 4.16 10.51
C PHE A 470 -22.95 3.14 9.44
N ASN A 471 -23.16 3.50 8.18
CA ASN A 471 -22.93 2.67 6.98
C ASN A 471 -22.04 3.41 5.95
N LEU A 472 -21.98 2.92 4.71
CA LEU A 472 -21.22 3.56 3.62
C LEU A 472 -21.70 5.00 3.32
N GLU A 473 -22.98 5.30 3.56
CA GLU A 473 -23.53 6.64 3.38
C GLU A 473 -22.94 7.64 4.38
N MET A 474 -22.52 7.18 5.57
CA MET A 474 -21.80 8.04 6.52
C MET A 474 -20.44 8.45 5.95
N LEU A 475 -19.70 7.52 5.33
CA LEU A 475 -18.46 7.83 4.63
C LEU A 475 -18.73 8.82 3.48
N GLN A 476 -19.75 8.55 2.68
CA GLN A 476 -20.16 9.41 1.58
C GLN A 476 -20.49 10.83 2.04
N ARG A 477 -21.23 10.96 3.14
CA ARG A 477 -21.58 12.25 3.77
C ARG A 477 -20.33 13.04 4.16
N VAL A 478 -19.36 12.39 4.81
CA VAL A 478 -18.11 13.03 5.22
C VAL A 478 -17.28 13.46 4.00
N LEU A 479 -17.24 12.67 2.94
CA LEU A 479 -16.54 13.03 1.70
C LEU A 479 -17.22 14.21 0.97
N LEU A 480 -18.56 14.24 0.94
CA LEU A 480 -19.34 15.34 0.36
C LEU A 480 -19.15 16.67 1.13
N MET A 481 -18.91 16.64 2.44
CA MET A 481 -18.50 17.87 3.18
C MET A 481 -17.21 18.49 2.62
N GLY A 482 -16.38 17.72 1.92
CA GLY A 482 -15.20 18.21 1.22
C GLY A 482 -15.49 18.95 -0.09
N THR A 483 -16.67 18.79 -0.68
CA THR A 483 -17.05 19.48 -1.92
C THR A 483 -17.58 20.89 -1.63
N GLU A 484 -18.20 21.10 -0.46
CA GLU A 484 -18.77 22.39 -0.04
C GLU A 484 -17.69 23.44 0.25
N PRO A 485 -17.63 24.56 -0.50
CA PRO A 485 -16.65 25.62 -0.26
C PRO A 485 -17.01 26.51 0.93
N ARG A 486 -18.29 26.54 1.33
CA ARG A 486 -18.79 27.35 2.44
C ARG A 486 -18.63 26.57 3.74
N LEU A 487 -18.08 27.23 4.75
CA LEU A 487 -18.00 26.66 6.08
C LEU A 487 -19.40 26.68 6.72
N SER A 488 -20.06 25.53 6.74
CA SER A 488 -21.40 25.33 7.31
C SER A 488 -21.35 24.19 8.35
N LEU A 489 -22.32 24.20 9.28
CA LEU A 489 -22.68 23.05 10.10
C LEU A 489 -24.03 22.46 9.65
N GLU A 490 -24.54 22.83 8.48
CA GLU A 490 -25.83 22.33 7.99
C GLU A 490 -25.73 20.84 7.65
N PHE A 491 -26.82 20.09 7.83
CA PHE A 491 -26.88 18.68 7.45
C PHE A 491 -26.63 18.49 5.95
N VAL A 492 -25.72 17.59 5.61
CA VAL A 492 -25.43 17.21 4.22
C VAL A 492 -26.23 15.95 3.88
N ASP A 493 -27.23 16.09 3.02
CA ASP A 493 -28.01 14.96 2.52
C ASP A 493 -27.18 14.11 1.54
N VAL A 494 -27.31 12.79 1.63
CA VAL A 494 -26.66 11.83 0.74
C VAL A 494 -27.73 11.20 -0.13
N PRO A 495 -27.53 11.07 -1.45
CA PRO A 495 -28.43 10.31 -2.31
C PRO A 495 -28.53 8.85 -1.83
N GLU A 496 -29.74 8.34 -1.63
CA GLU A 496 -29.95 6.96 -1.19
C GLU A 496 -29.50 6.00 -2.31
N SER A 497 -28.61 5.05 -1.99
CA SER A 497 -28.05 4.13 -2.98
C SER A 497 -28.90 2.87 -3.21
N ASP A 498 -29.97 2.68 -2.42
CA ASP A 498 -30.67 1.41 -2.26
C ASP A 498 -31.90 1.23 -3.17
N SER A 499 -32.12 2.11 -4.14
CA SER A 499 -33.16 1.86 -5.14
C SER A 499 -32.67 0.80 -6.13
N HIS A 500 -33.07 -0.45 -5.91
CA HIS A 500 -33.01 -1.56 -6.88
C HIS A 500 -33.76 -1.28 -8.19
N ASP A 501 -34.41 -0.12 -8.30
CA ASP A 501 -34.99 0.35 -9.55
C ASP A 501 -33.87 0.74 -10.52
N GLU A 502 -33.86 0.12 -11.70
CA GLU A 502 -32.91 0.36 -12.80
C GLU A 502 -32.87 1.82 -13.32
N GLN A 503 -33.68 2.71 -12.75
CA GLN A 503 -33.59 4.15 -12.97
C GLN A 503 -32.54 4.74 -12.01
N ALA A 504 -31.29 4.75 -12.46
CA ALA A 504 -30.19 5.41 -11.77
C ALA A 504 -30.60 6.81 -11.29
N ASP A 505 -30.59 7.04 -9.97
CA ASP A 505 -30.87 8.36 -9.39
C ASP A 505 -29.88 9.37 -9.99
N PRO A 506 -30.36 10.43 -10.69
CA PRO A 506 -29.48 11.46 -11.26
C PRO A 506 -28.56 12.11 -10.21
N ARG A 507 -28.93 12.07 -8.93
CA ARG A 507 -28.10 12.59 -7.83
C ARG A 507 -26.87 11.73 -7.54
N ALA A 508 -26.97 10.42 -7.72
CA ALA A 508 -25.83 9.52 -7.53
C ALA A 508 -24.75 9.77 -8.60
N ALA A 509 -25.17 9.96 -9.86
CA ALA A 509 -24.28 10.36 -10.94
C ALA A 509 -23.62 11.73 -10.66
N GLN A 510 -24.41 12.71 -10.21
CA GLN A 510 -23.90 14.03 -9.84
C GLN A 510 -22.85 13.95 -8.71
N ALA A 511 -23.06 13.11 -7.70
CA ALA A 511 -22.09 12.95 -6.61
C ALA A 511 -20.76 12.36 -7.10
N GLN A 512 -20.81 11.42 -8.05
CA GLN A 512 -19.61 10.84 -8.66
C GLN A 512 -18.84 11.87 -9.49
N ASP A 513 -19.56 12.71 -10.25
CA ASP A 513 -18.97 13.84 -10.97
C ASP A 513 -18.35 14.86 -10.01
N ASP A 514 -19.00 15.12 -8.88
CA ASP A 514 -18.49 16.03 -7.85
C ASP A 514 -17.20 15.50 -7.21
N TYR A 515 -17.07 14.19 -6.96
CA TYR A 515 -15.82 13.61 -6.47
C TYR A 515 -14.68 13.78 -7.47
N ALA A 516 -14.93 13.49 -8.74
CA ALA A 516 -13.93 13.66 -9.79
C ALA A 516 -13.52 15.13 -9.94
N LYS A 517 -14.49 16.04 -9.97
CA LYS A 517 -14.28 17.49 -10.07
C LYS A 517 -13.44 18.06 -8.92
N HIS A 518 -13.64 17.54 -7.71
CA HIS A 518 -12.92 17.99 -6.52
C HIS A 518 -11.66 17.17 -6.23
N GLY A 519 -11.34 16.16 -7.03
CA GLY A 519 -10.18 15.29 -6.81
C GLY A 519 -10.25 14.50 -5.50
N ILE A 520 -11.44 14.03 -5.13
CA ILE A 520 -11.73 13.24 -3.93
C ILE A 520 -11.81 11.75 -4.33
N PRO A 521 -11.28 10.81 -3.53
CA PRO A 521 -11.50 9.39 -3.78
C PRO A 521 -12.99 9.06 -3.65
N THR A 522 -13.50 8.20 -4.54
CA THR A 522 -14.87 7.68 -4.39
C THR A 522 -14.98 6.85 -3.10
N PRO A 523 -16.18 6.67 -2.52
CA PRO A 523 -16.35 5.78 -1.36
C PRO A 523 -15.82 4.36 -1.61
N LEU A 524 -15.95 3.85 -2.83
CA LEU A 524 -15.45 2.51 -3.23
C LEU A 524 -13.93 2.47 -3.38
N GLU A 525 -13.32 3.51 -3.96
CA GLU A 525 -11.87 3.69 -4.01
C GLU A 525 -11.26 3.77 -2.60
N PHE A 526 -11.95 4.49 -1.70
CA PHE A 526 -11.56 4.71 -0.31
C PHE A 526 -11.52 3.41 0.49
N VAL A 527 -12.58 2.58 0.42
CA VAL A 527 -12.63 1.28 1.12
C VAL A 527 -11.79 0.20 0.42
N GLY A 528 -11.25 0.49 -0.76
CA GLY A 528 -10.43 -0.44 -1.55
C GLY A 528 -11.22 -1.50 -2.31
N ALA A 529 -12.53 -1.30 -2.48
CA ALA A 529 -13.35 -2.12 -3.36
C ALA A 529 -13.03 -1.84 -4.84
N GLU A 530 -12.68 -0.59 -5.16
CA GLU A 530 -12.15 -0.20 -6.47
C GLU A 530 -10.62 -0.06 -6.41
N PRO A 531 -9.86 -0.69 -7.35
CA PRO A 531 -8.42 -0.59 -7.36
C PRO A 531 -7.96 0.81 -7.76
N VAL A 532 -7.21 1.46 -6.88
CA VAL A 532 -6.60 2.77 -7.12
C VAL A 532 -5.10 2.59 -7.33
N PRO A 533 -4.49 3.15 -8.40
CA PRO A 533 -3.03 3.18 -8.52
C PRO A 533 -2.41 3.82 -7.27
N GLU A 534 -1.38 3.21 -6.70
CA GLU A 534 -0.79 3.67 -5.43
C GLU A 534 -0.29 5.12 -5.49
N ALA A 535 0.15 5.57 -6.67
CA ALA A 535 0.63 6.91 -6.93
C ALA A 535 -0.46 7.91 -7.42
N LYS A 536 -1.75 7.52 -7.44
CA LYS A 536 -2.82 8.46 -7.81
C LYS A 536 -2.89 9.57 -6.77
N ALA A 537 -2.66 10.79 -7.23
CA ALA A 537 -2.78 11.98 -6.41
C ALA A 537 -4.25 12.43 -6.26
N PHE A 538 -4.55 12.99 -5.10
CA PHE A 538 -5.85 13.55 -4.75
C PHE A 538 -5.68 14.99 -4.25
N ALA A 539 -6.73 15.80 -4.39
CA ALA A 539 -6.66 17.21 -4.05
C ALA A 539 -6.55 17.43 -2.54
N ILE A 540 -5.89 18.50 -2.11
CA ILE A 540 -5.76 18.87 -0.68
C ILE A 540 -7.02 19.61 -0.17
N ALA A 541 -7.62 20.45 -1.03
CA ALA A 541 -8.68 21.37 -0.61
C ALA A 541 -9.91 20.70 0.03
N PRO A 542 -10.37 19.51 -0.41
CA PRO A 542 -11.47 18.82 0.26
C PRO A 542 -11.15 18.42 1.71
N LEU A 543 -9.93 17.92 1.98
CA LEU A 543 -9.51 17.61 3.34
C LEU A 543 -9.42 18.86 4.23
N GLU A 544 -8.93 19.98 3.67
CA GLU A 544 -8.91 21.27 4.37
C GLU A 544 -10.33 21.71 4.78
N ARG A 545 -11.35 21.52 3.91
CA ARG A 545 -12.75 21.87 4.19
C ARG A 545 -13.35 20.97 5.27
N ILE A 546 -13.16 19.66 5.16
CA ILE A 546 -13.61 18.68 6.16
C ILE A 546 -13.01 19.02 7.53
N LEU A 547 -11.71 19.32 7.60
CA LEU A 547 -11.06 19.69 8.86
C LEU A 547 -11.53 21.04 9.39
N ARG A 548 -11.76 22.06 8.56
CA ARG A 548 -12.34 23.33 9.02
C ARG A 548 -13.72 23.13 9.65
N ARG A 549 -14.54 22.27 9.07
CA ARG A 549 -15.84 21.89 9.66
C ARG A 549 -15.66 21.14 10.99
N ALA A 550 -14.69 20.23 11.07
CA ALA A 550 -14.35 19.53 12.32
C ALA A 550 -13.86 20.47 13.43
N ILE A 551 -13.07 21.49 13.08
CA ILE A 551 -12.63 22.56 13.99
C ILE A 551 -13.85 23.36 14.47
N LEU A 552 -14.72 23.78 13.55
CA LEU A 552 -15.94 24.51 13.89
C LEU A 552 -16.82 23.73 14.87
N ALA A 553 -17.04 22.45 14.59
CA ALA A 553 -17.81 21.56 15.46
C ALA A 553 -17.15 21.31 16.84
N SER A 554 -15.87 21.66 17.02
CA SER A 554 -15.16 21.53 18.29
C SER A 554 -15.28 22.77 19.19
N ILE A 555 -15.74 23.90 18.66
CA ILE A 555 -15.94 25.12 19.43
C ILE A 555 -17.27 25.00 20.18
N GLU A 556 -17.23 24.81 21.50
CA GLU A 556 -18.41 24.59 22.37
C GLU A 556 -19.33 25.80 22.49
N ASP A 557 -18.78 27.00 22.39
CA ASP A 557 -19.57 28.23 22.47
C ASP A 557 -20.48 28.37 21.24
N GLU A 558 -21.71 28.82 21.46
CA GLU A 558 -22.60 29.24 20.36
C GLU A 558 -21.99 30.47 19.70
N VAL A 559 -21.19 30.24 18.66
CA VAL A 559 -20.62 31.31 17.84
C VAL A 559 -21.65 31.70 16.80
N ASP A 560 -22.18 32.91 16.88
CA ASP A 560 -22.99 33.47 15.81
C ASP A 560 -22.17 33.56 14.51
N PRO A 561 -22.76 33.26 13.33
CA PRO A 561 -22.12 33.51 12.05
C PRO A 561 -21.60 34.96 11.97
N PRO A 562 -20.38 35.19 11.43
CA PRO A 562 -19.60 34.28 10.56
C PRO A 562 -18.60 33.37 11.31
N TYR A 563 -18.71 32.07 11.07
CA TYR A 563 -17.86 31.01 11.65
C TYR A 563 -16.37 31.06 11.25
N VAL A 564 -16.02 31.83 10.23
CA VAL A 564 -14.66 31.86 9.66
C VAL A 564 -13.64 32.36 10.67
N ARG A 565 -13.98 33.39 11.45
CA ARG A 565 -13.05 34.03 12.40
C ARG A 565 -12.52 33.07 13.48
N PRO A 566 -13.36 32.38 14.27
CA PRO A 566 -12.86 31.50 15.32
C PRO A 566 -12.13 30.27 14.76
N VAL A 567 -12.56 29.73 13.62
CA VAL A 567 -11.84 28.62 12.96
C VAL A 567 -10.46 29.09 12.48
N SER A 568 -10.36 30.28 11.88
CA SER A 568 -9.08 30.86 11.49
C SER A 568 -8.18 31.16 12.68
N ALA A 569 -8.73 31.64 13.81
CA ALA A 569 -7.97 31.85 15.04
C ALA A 569 -7.39 30.54 15.57
N ALA A 570 -8.21 29.50 15.72
CA ALA A 570 -7.74 28.18 16.17
C ALA A 570 -6.65 27.58 15.27
N ILE A 571 -6.76 27.76 13.95
CA ILE A 571 -5.73 27.34 12.99
C ILE A 571 -4.43 28.14 13.16
N ALA A 572 -4.55 29.46 13.38
CA ALA A 572 -3.41 30.35 13.59
C ALA A 572 -2.67 30.03 14.89
N ASP A 573 -3.41 29.79 15.98
CA ASP A 573 -2.82 29.39 17.27
C ASP A 573 -2.05 28.08 17.15
N ALA A 574 -2.66 27.06 16.52
CA ALA A 574 -1.98 25.80 16.26
C ALA A 574 -0.76 25.97 15.34
N LYS A 575 -0.83 26.89 14.37
CA LYS A 575 0.30 27.17 13.47
C LYS A 575 1.46 27.81 14.23
N ALA A 576 1.17 28.76 15.12
CA ALA A 576 2.19 29.45 15.93
C ALA A 576 2.95 28.46 16.84
N GLU A 577 2.26 27.44 17.37
CA GLU A 577 2.89 26.39 18.17
C GLU A 577 3.69 25.37 17.32
N MET A 578 3.32 25.17 16.06
CA MET A 578 3.85 24.08 15.21
C MET A 578 4.94 24.52 14.24
N VAL A 579 4.98 25.79 13.82
CA VAL A 579 5.89 26.26 12.79
C VAL A 579 6.96 27.15 13.42
N PRO A 580 8.26 26.80 13.32
CA PRO A 580 9.32 27.61 13.91
C PRO A 580 9.35 29.01 13.27
N GLY A 581 9.28 30.06 14.09
CA GLY A 581 9.32 31.46 13.64
C GLY A 581 8.01 31.99 13.02
N GLY A 582 6.88 31.32 13.28
CA GLY A 582 5.55 31.64 12.75
C GLY A 582 4.81 32.78 13.43
#